data_AF-A0A0L8VF17-F1
#
_entry.id   AF-A0A0L8VF17-F1
#
_cell.length_a   1.000
_cell.length_b   1.000
_cell.length_c   1.000
_cell.angle_alpha   90.00
_cell.angle_beta   90.00
_cell.angle_gamma   90.00
#
_symmetry.space_group_name_H-M   'P 1'
#
loop_
_entity.id
_entity.type
_entity.pdbx_description
1 polymer ?
#
loop_
_entity_poly.entity_id
_entity_poly.type
_entity_poly.pdbx_seq_one_letter_code
_entity_poly.pdbx_strand_id
1 'polypeptide(L)' 'MKDVTIPKQETKTKRMIVLVTPTEHKRIKQYCRDRKVTLTNVIRFALKETFDL' A
#
# COMPACT_ATOMS: atom_id res chain seq x y z
N MET A 1 16.28 9.22 37.40
CA MET A 1 14.99 9.45 36.71
C MET A 1 14.59 8.14 36.06
N LYS A 2 13.35 7.67 36.24
CA LYS A 2 12.86 6.47 35.54
C LYS A 2 12.65 6.85 34.07
N ASP A 3 13.12 6.02 33.15
CA ASP A 3 12.89 6.21 31.72
C ASP A 3 11.39 6.12 31.45
N VAL A 4 10.75 7.28 31.30
CA VAL A 4 9.34 7.37 30.92
C VAL A 4 9.26 7.02 29.44
N THR A 5 8.99 5.76 29.14
CA THR A 5 8.70 5.31 27.78
C THR A 5 7.33 5.85 27.36
N ILE A 6 7.33 6.98 26.65
CA ILE A 6 6.12 7.52 26.02
C ILE A 6 5.67 6.49 24.97
N PRO A 7 4.47 5.88 25.08
CA PRO A 7 4.00 4.93 24.10
C PRO A 7 3.86 5.64 22.75
N LYS A 8 4.51 5.10 21.73
CA LYS A 8 4.47 5.64 20.37
C LYS A 8 3.02 5.57 19.89
N GLN A 9 2.44 6.69 19.44
CA GLN A 9 1.11 6.68 18.82
C GLN A 9 1.16 5.80 17.57
N GLU A 10 0.61 4.60 17.65
CA GLU A 10 0.44 3.74 16.48
C GLU A 10 -0.58 4.37 15.54
N THR A 11 -0.15 4.65 14.31
CA THR A 11 -1.11 4.99 13.26
C THR A 11 -1.83 3.72 12.85
N LYS A 12 -3.17 3.75 12.74
CA LYS A 12 -4.03 2.60 12.37
C LYS A 12 -3.70 1.97 11.00
N THR A 13 -2.71 2.49 10.28
CA THR A 13 -2.35 2.10 8.92
C THR A 13 -1.32 0.97 8.94
N LYS A 14 -1.76 -0.25 8.65
CA LYS A 14 -0.83 -1.36 8.39
C LYS A 14 -0.15 -1.15 7.03
N ARG A 15 1.18 -1.19 7.02
CA ARG A 15 1.96 -1.19 5.76
C ARG A 15 1.99 -2.60 5.20
N MET A 16 1.78 -2.74 3.91
CA MET A 16 1.83 -4.01 3.19
C MET A 16 2.93 -3.94 2.14
N ILE A 17 3.80 -4.94 2.13
CA ILE A 17 4.85 -5.08 1.12
C ILE A 17 4.38 -6.15 0.13
N VAL A 18 4.30 -5.78 -1.14
CA VAL A 18 3.92 -6.69 -2.22
C VAL A 18 5.13 -6.86 -3.13
N LEU A 19 5.60 -8.09 -3.25
CA LEU A 19 6.70 -8.44 -4.15
C LEU A 19 6.13 -8.67 -5.54
N VAL A 20 6.71 -7.99 -6.53
CA VAL A 20 6.33 -8.07 -7.94
C VAL A 20 7.59 -8.09 -8.79
N THR A 21 7.50 -8.66 -9.98
CA THR A 21 8.60 -8.61 -10.95
C THR A 21 8.80 -7.17 -11.47
N PRO A 22 10.00 -6.82 -11.95
CA PRO A 22 10.26 -5.50 -12.53
C PRO A 22 9.32 -5.16 -13.70
N THR A 23 8.97 -6.16 -14.50
CA THR A 23 8.08 -6.02 -15.66
C THR A 23 6.65 -5.69 -15.22
N GLU A 24 6.12 -6.38 -14.22
CA GLU A 24 4.80 -6.10 -13.65
C GLU A 24 4.76 -4.71 -13.04
N HIS A 25 5.77 -4.35 -12.25
CA HIS A 25 5.87 -3.03 -11.65
C HIS A 25 5.86 -1.90 -12.70
N LYS A 26 6.57 -2.08 -13.82
CA LYS A 26 6.56 -1.11 -14.93
C LYS A 26 5.17 -0.97 -15.55
N ARG A 27 4.46 -2.08 -15.79
CA ARG A 27 3.10 -2.07 -16.35
C ARG A 27 2.11 -1.40 -15.40
N ILE A 28 2.17 -1.71 -14.11
CA ILE A 28 1.29 -1.11 -13.10
C ILE A 28 1.54 0.39 -12.99
N LYS A 29 2.81 0.83 -13.01
CA LYS A 29 3.15 2.26 -13.03
C LYS A 29 2.63 2.97 -14.27
N GLN A 30 2.71 2.33 -15.44
CA GLN A 30 2.17 2.88 -16.67
C GLN A 30 0.66 3.07 -16.56
N TYR A 31 -0.06 2.03 -16.12
CA TYR A 31 -1.51 2.09 -15.87
C TYR A 31 -1.90 3.22 -14.90
N CYS A 32 -1.14 3.38 -13.81
CA CYS A 32 -1.39 4.44 -12.83
C CYS A 32 -1.28 5.85 -13.45
N ARG A 33 -0.32 6.05 -14.35
CA ARG A 33 -0.13 7.32 -15.07
C ARG A 33 -1.27 7.57 -16.05
N ASP A 34 -1.60 6.57 -16.87
CA ASP A 34 -2.61 6.69 -17.92
C ASP A 34 -4.00 6.98 -17.33
N ARG A 35 -4.32 6.36 -16.19
CA ARG A 35 -5.60 6.52 -15.49
C ARG A 35 -5.60 7.63 -14.43
N LYS A 36 -4.46 8.32 -14.21
CA LYS A 36 -4.29 9.34 -13.16
C LYS A 36 -4.71 8.85 -11.76
N VAL A 37 -4.38 7.60 -11.44
CA VAL A 37 -4.69 6.96 -10.15
C VAL A 37 -3.41 6.66 -9.38
N THR A 38 -3.51 6.62 -8.05
CA THR A 38 -2.37 6.23 -7.20
C THR A 38 -2.24 4.72 -7.12
N LEU A 39 -1.00 4.23 -7.04
CA LEU A 39 -0.70 2.81 -6.89
C LEU A 39 -1.45 2.18 -5.70
N THR A 40 -1.52 2.90 -4.59
CA THR A 40 -2.22 2.45 -3.37
C THR A 40 -3.71 2.24 -3.62
N ASN A 41 -4.37 3.12 -4.38
CA ASN A 41 -5.78 2.98 -4.68
C ASN A 41 -6.04 1.81 -5.63
N VAL A 42 -5.16 1.61 -6.62
CA VAL A 42 -5.25 0.46 -7.53
C VAL A 42 -5.13 -0.86 -6.77
N ILE A 43 -4.15 -0.97 -5.87
CA ILE A 43 -3.97 -2.19 -5.07
C ILE A 43 -5.15 -2.42 -4.13
N ARG A 44 -5.67 -1.38 -3.46
CA ARG A 44 -6.86 -1.51 -2.60
C ARG A 44 -8.08 -1.95 -3.38
N PHE A 45 -8.30 -1.37 -4.56
CA PHE A 45 -9.39 -1.77 -5.44
C PHE A 45 -9.25 -3.24 -5.84
N ALA A 46 -8.07 -3.65 -6.31
CA ALA A 46 -7.82 -5.04 -6.70
C ALA A 46 -8.04 -6.01 -5.53
N LEU A 47 -7.55 -5.68 -4.33
CA LEU A 47 -7.77 -6.50 -3.14
C LEU A 47 -9.24 -6.63 -2.77
N LYS A 48 -10.00 -5.54 -2.84
CA LYS A 48 -11.44 -5.54 -2.57
C LYS A 48 -12.18 -6.44 -3.56
N GLU A 49 -11.94 -6.26 -4.86
CA GLU A 49 -12.59 -7.04 -5.91
C GLU A 49 -12.19 -8.52 -5.90
N THR A 50 -10.97 -8.84 -5.48
CA THR A 50 -10.46 -10.23 -5.50
C THR A 50 -10.92 -11.02 -4.27
N PHE A 51 -10.98 -10.39 -3.10
CA PHE A 51 -11.18 -11.08 -1.83
C PHE A 51 -12.52 -10.77 -1.16
N ASP A 52 -13.41 -10.01 -1.83
CA ASP A 52 -14.73 -9.61 -1.33
C ASP A 52 -14.66 -9.04 0.12
N LEU A 53 -13.65 -8.16 0.31
CA LEU A 53 -13.29 -7.53 1.59
C LEU A 53 -14.11 -6.27 1.91
#